data_AF-A0A953NQY8-F1
#
_entry.id   AF-A0A953NQY8-F1
#
_cell.length_a   1.000
_cell.length_b   1.000
_cell.length_c   1.000
_cell.angle_alpha   90.00
_cell.angle_beta   90.00
_cell.angle_gamma   90.00
#
_symmetry.space_group_name_H-M   'P 1'
#
loop_
_entity.id
_entity.type
_entity.pdbx_description
1 polymer ?
#
loop_
_entity_poly.entity_id
_entity_poly.type
_entity_poly.pdbx_seq_one_letter_code
_entity_poly.pdbx_strand_id
1 'polypeptide(L)'
;MIIGATDATALTGFAWVPSLVRETLLLVAAAGVLLLQYRRRSTSVARVLSVAVLFAAQCAPLLPWRTAWRLEQMLTPGSRPSVSTTARAIAVAFAPGAGRFQPAPGQAIDDVLEKPGFGPVDVAEENQRRRAEGARTVFLPVRLSGLLPNSRLLADRTEIRLIGRDGHTVYQGTGNDLELRPMSTDTTVHQGIRVPSAVFSRRKRDP
;
A
#
# COMPACT_ATOMS: atom_id res chain seq x y z
N MET A 1 -32.12 -8.10 -7.24
CA MET A 1 -31.81 -9.43 -6.66
C MET A 1 -30.31 -9.48 -6.44
N ILE A 2 -29.86 -9.08 -5.24
CA ILE A 2 -28.47 -9.20 -4.81
C ILE A 2 -28.48 -10.37 -3.82
N ILE A 3 -28.02 -11.53 -4.28
CA ILE A 3 -27.85 -12.73 -3.45
C ILE A 3 -26.36 -12.85 -3.16
N GLY A 4 -26.03 -13.00 -1.88
CA GLY A 4 -24.73 -13.52 -1.44
C GLY A 4 -23.75 -12.48 -0.95
N ALA A 5 -23.84 -12.17 0.35
CA ALA A 5 -22.70 -12.03 1.28
C ALA A 5 -23.24 -11.46 2.61
N THR A 6 -23.81 -12.32 3.46
CA THR A 6 -23.97 -12.01 4.89
C THR A 6 -22.67 -12.37 5.61
N ASP A 7 -21.56 -11.76 5.19
CA ASP A 7 -20.34 -11.80 5.99
C ASP A 7 -20.51 -10.76 7.09
N ALA A 8 -20.51 -11.20 8.35
CA ALA A 8 -20.62 -10.31 9.52
C ALA A 8 -19.47 -9.30 9.60
N THR A 9 -18.41 -9.49 8.81
CA THR A 9 -17.29 -8.56 8.62
C THR A 9 -17.50 -7.56 7.48
N ALA A 10 -18.51 -7.73 6.62
CA ALA A 10 -18.83 -6.80 5.52
C ALA A 10 -19.26 -5.41 6.02
N LEU A 11 -19.69 -5.31 7.27
CA LEU A 11 -20.07 -4.07 7.94
C LEU A 11 -18.96 -3.50 8.85
N THR A 12 -17.86 -4.22 9.07
CA THR A 12 -16.74 -3.78 9.92
C THR A 12 -15.48 -3.64 9.07
N GLY A 13 -15.33 -2.51 8.38
CA GLY A 13 -14.14 -2.21 7.57
C GLY A 13 -14.36 -1.10 6.55
N PHE A 14 -13.35 -0.83 5.71
CA PHE A 14 -13.38 0.20 4.64
C PHE A 14 -14.46 -0.02 3.56
N ALA A 15 -15.28 -1.08 3.65
CA ALA A 15 -16.34 -1.40 2.71
C ALA A 15 -17.48 -0.36 2.66
N TRP A 16 -17.67 0.44 3.72
CA TRP A 16 -18.65 1.54 3.70
C TRP A 16 -18.21 2.73 2.84
N VAL A 17 -16.90 2.90 2.63
CA VAL A 17 -16.34 4.08 1.95
C VAL A 17 -16.85 4.18 0.51
N PRO A 18 -16.80 3.13 -0.34
CA PRO A 18 -17.36 3.21 -1.68
C PRO A 18 -18.85 3.54 -1.71
N SER A 19 -19.63 2.98 -0.78
CA SER A 19 -21.08 3.23 -0.69
C SER A 19 -21.39 4.68 -0.33
N LEU A 20 -20.72 5.22 0.70
CA LEU A 20 -20.90 6.60 1.12
C LEU A 20 -20.46 7.59 0.02
N VAL A 21 -19.34 7.31 -0.65
CA VAL A 21 -18.86 8.14 -1.77
C VAL A 21 -19.88 8.15 -2.91
N ARG A 22 -20.44 6.99 -3.26
CA ARG A 22 -21.48 6.88 -4.29
C ARG A 22 -22.73 7.70 -3.92
N GLU A 23 -23.23 7.56 -2.69
CA GLU A 23 -24.41 8.29 -2.21
C GLU A 23 -24.18 9.81 -2.19
N THR A 24 -23.01 10.24 -1.72
CA THR A 24 -22.63 11.66 -1.69
C THR A 24 -22.55 12.24 -3.11
N LEU A 25 -21.96 11.51 -4.07
CA LEU A 25 -21.89 11.93 -5.47
C LEU A 25 -23.29 12.03 -6.10
N LEU A 26 -24.18 11.08 -5.83
CA LEU A 26 -25.57 11.13 -6.30
C LEU A 26 -26.33 12.33 -5.72
N LEU A 27 -26.12 12.63 -4.44
CA LEU A 27 -26.73 13.79 -3.78
C LEU A 27 -26.23 15.11 -4.38
N VAL A 28 -24.92 15.26 -4.58
CA VAL A 28 -24.31 16.45 -5.21
C VAL A 28 -24.82 16.62 -6.64
N ALA A 29 -24.90 15.53 -7.40
CA ALA A 29 -25.46 15.55 -8.76
C ALA A 29 -26.92 16.00 -8.76
N ALA A 30 -27.76 15.44 -7.87
CA ALA A 30 -29.16 15.82 -7.74
C ALA A 30 -29.31 17.30 -7.35
N ALA A 31 -28.54 17.78 -6.37
CA ALA A 31 -28.54 19.18 -5.96
C ALA A 31 -28.10 20.11 -7.10
N GLY A 32 -27.07 19.74 -7.87
CA GLY A 32 -26.62 20.50 -9.04
C GLY A 32 -27.68 20.59 -10.13
N VAL A 33 -28.38 19.49 -10.40
CA VAL A 33 -29.52 19.46 -11.33
C VAL A 33 -30.64 20.38 -10.85
N LEU A 34 -31.02 20.30 -9.57
CA LEU A 34 -32.06 21.16 -8.99
C LEU A 34 -31.68 22.64 -9.06
N LEU A 35 -30.44 22.99 -8.71
CA LEU A 35 -29.96 24.37 -8.78
C LEU A 35 -29.93 24.88 -10.23
N LEU A 36 -29.54 24.03 -11.18
CA LEU A 36 -29.54 24.37 -12.61
C LEU A 36 -30.97 24.55 -13.14
N GLN A 37 -31.90 23.66 -12.77
CA GLN A 37 -33.32 23.78 -13.10
C GLN A 37 -33.93 25.05 -12.51
N TYR A 38 -33.54 25.40 -11.27
CA TYR A 38 -34.00 26.60 -10.59
C TYR A 38 -33.48 27.87 -11.26
N ARG A 39 -32.22 27.91 -11.67
CA ARG A 39 -31.58 29.11 -12.25
C ARG A 39 -31.85 29.29 -13.74
N ARG A 40 -31.91 28.21 -14.52
CA ARG A 40 -32.22 28.23 -15.94
C ARG A 40 -33.55 27.53 -16.13
N ARG A 41 -34.63 28.31 -16.33
CA ARG A 41 -36.00 27.83 -16.70
C ARG A 41 -36.07 26.86 -17.90
N SER A 42 -34.95 26.48 -18.52
CA SER A 42 -34.86 25.47 -19.58
C SER A 42 -34.64 24.07 -18.98
N THR A 43 -35.72 23.32 -18.86
CA THR A 43 -35.74 21.95 -18.31
C THR A 43 -35.01 20.93 -19.19
N SER A 44 -34.84 21.21 -20.49
CA SER A 44 -34.21 20.27 -21.44
C SER A 44 -32.72 20.07 -21.17
N VAL A 45 -31.96 21.14 -20.91
CA VAL A 45 -30.51 21.05 -20.64
C VAL A 45 -30.25 20.29 -19.33
N ALA A 46 -31.06 20.58 -18.31
CA ALA A 46 -30.94 19.89 -17.03
C ALA A 46 -31.24 18.38 -17.16
N ARG A 47 -32.29 17.99 -17.91
CA ARG A 47 -32.63 16.58 -18.15
C ARG A 47 -31.51 15.83 -18.87
N VAL A 48 -30.91 16.42 -19.92
CA VAL A 48 -29.80 15.80 -20.64
C VAL A 48 -28.58 15.62 -19.74
N LEU A 49 -28.24 16.64 -18.93
CA LEU A 49 -27.15 16.53 -17.96
C LEU A 49 -27.41 15.47 -16.90
N SER A 50 -28.63 15.37 -16.36
CA SER A 50 -28.98 14.33 -15.38
C SER A 50 -28.80 12.92 -15.95
N VAL A 51 -29.29 12.69 -17.16
CA VAL A 51 -29.15 11.39 -17.84
C VAL A 51 -27.69 11.07 -18.09
N ALA A 52 -26.90 12.05 -18.55
CA ALA A 52 -25.46 11.86 -18.78
C ALA A 52 -24.70 11.50 -17.49
N VAL A 53 -24.99 12.19 -16.37
CA VAL A 53 -24.34 11.91 -15.08
C VAL A 53 -24.73 10.54 -14.53
N LEU A 54 -26.02 10.18 -14.59
CA LEU A 54 -26.49 8.86 -14.16
C LEU A 54 -25.87 7.73 -15.00
N PHE A 55 -25.80 7.93 -16.32
CA PHE A 55 -25.17 6.98 -17.22
C PHE A 55 -23.68 6.83 -16.91
N ALA A 56 -22.94 7.93 -16.72
CA ALA A 56 -21.54 7.89 -16.35
C ALA A 56 -21.31 7.17 -15.01
N ALA A 57 -22.15 7.43 -14.00
CA ALA A 57 -22.08 6.76 -12.70
C ALA A 57 -22.34 5.25 -12.81
N GLN A 58 -23.28 4.83 -13.66
CA GLN A 58 -23.58 3.41 -13.90
C GLN A 58 -22.48 2.70 -14.69
N CYS A 59 -21.78 3.43 -15.57
CA CYS A 59 -20.63 2.91 -16.32
C CYS A 59 -19.33 2.89 -15.52
N ALA A 60 -19.20 3.70 -14.46
CA ALA A 60 -17.99 3.76 -13.63
C ALA A 60 -17.48 2.39 -13.12
N PRO A 61 -18.32 1.48 -12.59
CA PRO A 61 -17.85 0.14 -12.17
C PRO A 61 -17.46 -0.78 -13.33
N LEU A 62 -17.86 -0.46 -14.57
CA LEU A 62 -17.46 -1.20 -15.77
C LEU A 62 -16.08 -0.79 -16.28
N LEU A 63 -15.50 0.29 -15.74
CA LEU A 63 -14.17 0.74 -16.14
C LEU A 63 -13.09 -0.19 -15.57
N PRO A 64 -12.17 -0.69 -16.40
CA PRO A 64 -10.99 -1.36 -15.90
C PRO A 64 -10.22 -0.47 -14.93
N TRP A 65 -9.67 -1.04 -13.85
CA TRP A 65 -8.91 -0.31 -12.82
C TRP A 65 -7.81 0.60 -13.40
N ARG A 66 -7.15 0.15 -14.48
CA ARG A 66 -6.12 0.94 -15.20
C ARG A 66 -6.65 2.28 -15.72
N THR A 67 -7.90 2.35 -16.13
CA THR A 67 -8.54 3.55 -16.69
C THR A 67 -8.90 4.53 -15.57
N ALA A 68 -9.44 4.04 -14.46
CA ALA A 68 -9.74 4.86 -13.28
C ALA A 68 -8.47 5.54 -12.77
N TRP A 69 -7.37 4.78 -12.63
CA TRP A 69 -6.08 5.31 -12.22
C TRP A 69 -5.55 6.39 -13.16
N ARG A 70 -5.70 6.22 -14.48
CA ARG A 70 -5.31 7.25 -15.46
C ARG A 70 -6.14 8.51 -15.33
N LEU A 71 -7.46 8.39 -15.13
CA LEU A 71 -8.33 9.54 -14.93
C LEU A 71 -7.98 10.29 -13.64
N GLU A 72 -7.69 9.55 -12.56
CA GLU A 72 -7.21 10.14 -11.31
C GLU A 72 -5.90 10.90 -11.53
N GLN A 73 -4.93 10.33 -12.24
CA GLN A 73 -3.69 11.01 -12.62
C GLN A 73 -3.93 12.25 -13.50
N MET A 74 -4.96 12.27 -14.34
CA MET A 74 -5.28 13.44 -15.16
C MET A 74 -6.00 14.54 -14.36
N LEU A 75 -6.83 14.16 -13.40
CA LEU A 75 -7.67 15.06 -12.61
C LEU A 75 -6.96 15.60 -11.37
N THR A 76 -5.93 14.91 -10.89
CA THR A 76 -5.14 15.34 -9.72
C THR A 76 -4.33 16.59 -10.09
N PRO A 77 -4.65 17.77 -9.52
CA PRO A 77 -3.89 19.00 -9.78
C PRO A 77 -2.49 18.81 -9.20
N GLY A 78 -1.47 18.70 -10.06
CA GLY A 78 -0.08 18.44 -9.65
C GLY A 78 0.57 17.19 -10.26
N SER A 79 -0.16 16.39 -11.04
CA SER A 79 0.41 15.24 -11.77
C SER A 79 1.15 15.62 -13.07
N ARG A 80 1.05 16.88 -13.52
CA ARG A 80 2.09 17.47 -14.37
C ARG A 80 3.29 17.78 -13.47
N PRO A 81 4.54 17.49 -13.87
CA PRO A 81 5.73 17.93 -13.13
C PRO A 81 5.74 19.45 -13.08
N SER A 82 5.04 20.00 -12.09
CA SER A 82 5.00 21.41 -11.78
C SER A 82 6.34 21.75 -11.19
N VAL A 83 7.11 22.54 -11.94
CA VAL A 83 8.44 23.03 -11.63
C VAL A 83 8.51 23.76 -10.26
N SER A 84 7.39 24.03 -9.60
CA SER A 84 7.34 24.77 -8.32
C SER A 84 6.80 23.97 -7.12
N THR A 85 6.41 22.71 -7.28
CA THR A 85 6.18 21.81 -6.14
C THR A 85 7.17 20.69 -6.28
N THR A 86 8.33 20.84 -5.64
CA THR A 86 9.34 19.79 -5.52
C THR A 86 8.66 18.58 -4.90
N ALA A 87 8.10 17.70 -5.74
CA ALA A 87 7.74 16.34 -5.36
C ALA A 87 9.06 15.76 -4.86
N ARG A 88 9.24 15.82 -3.54
CA ARG A 88 10.50 15.48 -2.90
C ARG A 88 10.65 14.00 -3.18
N ALA A 89 11.54 13.67 -4.11
CA ALA A 89 11.74 12.30 -4.53
C ALA A 89 12.02 11.48 -3.26
N ILE A 90 11.13 10.53 -2.95
CA ILE A 90 11.36 9.61 -1.86
C ILE A 90 12.54 8.75 -2.31
N ALA A 91 13.69 8.93 -1.69
CA ALA A 91 14.88 8.18 -2.02
C ALA A 91 15.08 7.09 -0.97
N VAL A 92 15.35 5.88 -1.45
CA VAL A 92 15.72 4.73 -0.62
C VAL A 92 17.18 4.41 -0.91
N ALA A 93 18.02 4.42 0.12
CA ALA A 93 19.43 4.13 0.00
C ALA A 93 19.85 3.08 1.04
N PHE A 94 20.78 2.20 0.67
CA PHE A 94 21.39 1.29 1.63
C PHE A 94 22.30 2.08 2.59
N ALA A 95 22.18 1.81 3.90
CA ALA A 95 22.88 2.54 4.94
C ALA A 95 23.80 1.61 5.78
N PRO A 96 24.91 1.10 5.22
CA PRO A 96 25.74 0.08 5.88
C PRO A 96 26.33 0.55 7.21
N GLY A 97 26.54 1.86 7.38
CA GLY A 97 27.07 2.45 8.61
C GLY A 97 26.09 2.49 9.79
N ALA A 98 24.80 2.18 9.58
CA ALA A 98 23.77 2.25 10.63
C ALA A 98 23.83 1.10 11.66
N GLY A 99 24.79 0.19 11.51
CA GLY A 99 24.95 -0.95 12.40
C GLY A 99 23.96 -2.09 12.13
N ARG A 100 24.10 -3.15 12.93
CA ARG A 100 23.25 -4.35 12.83
C ARG A 100 21.94 -4.12 13.59
N PHE A 101 20.87 -4.73 13.09
CA PHE A 101 19.60 -4.78 13.81
C PHE A 101 19.81 -5.46 15.17
N GLN A 102 19.24 -4.87 16.21
CA GLN A 102 19.23 -5.42 17.56
C GLN A 102 17.78 -5.76 17.92
N PRO A 103 17.44 -7.06 18.06
CA PRO A 103 16.11 -7.44 18.49
C PRO A 103 15.86 -7.01 19.94
N ALA A 104 14.60 -6.84 20.31
CA ALA A 104 14.24 -6.56 21.70
C ALA A 104 14.67 -7.72 22.62
N PRO A 105 14.96 -7.47 23.92
CA PRO A 105 15.30 -8.53 24.86
C PRO A 105 14.25 -9.66 24.85
N GLY A 106 14.69 -10.90 24.63
CA GLY A 106 13.80 -12.07 24.56
C GLY A 106 13.16 -12.34 23.20
N GLN A 107 13.32 -11.45 22.21
CA GLN A 107 12.81 -11.65 20.86
C GLN A 107 13.85 -12.34 19.97
N ALA A 108 13.48 -13.44 19.31
CA ALA A 108 14.36 -14.00 18.28
C ALA A 108 14.32 -13.13 17.00
N ILE A 109 15.43 -13.09 16.27
CA ILE A 109 15.57 -12.34 15.01
C ILE A 109 14.47 -12.68 14.00
N ASP A 110 13.98 -13.93 14.00
CA ASP A 110 13.00 -14.43 13.05
C ASP A 110 11.54 -14.32 13.55
N ASP A 111 11.32 -13.81 14.76
CA ASP A 111 9.99 -13.74 15.36
C ASP A 111 9.19 -12.55 14.82
N VAL A 112 7.94 -12.83 14.44
CA VAL A 112 6.92 -11.83 14.11
C VAL A 112 6.56 -11.06 15.35
N LEU A 113 6.60 -9.72 15.27
CA LEU A 113 6.02 -8.87 16.31
C LEU A 113 4.51 -9.10 16.36
N GLU A 114 3.95 -9.12 17.57
CA GLU A 114 2.50 -9.06 17.76
C GLU A 114 1.94 -7.85 17.01
N LYS A 115 1.11 -8.11 16.00
CA LYS A 115 0.37 -7.07 15.28
C LYS A 115 -1.00 -6.93 15.94
N PRO A 116 -1.52 -5.70 16.13
CA PRO A 116 -2.89 -5.51 16.57
C PRO A 116 -3.87 -6.27 15.67
N GLY A 117 -4.63 -7.21 16.24
CA GLY A 117 -5.57 -8.07 15.51
C GLY A 117 -5.05 -9.47 15.16
N PHE A 118 -3.77 -9.76 15.38
CA PHE A 118 -3.26 -11.13 15.50
C PHE A 118 -3.21 -11.47 17.00
N GLY A 119 -3.93 -12.48 17.44
CA GLY A 119 -3.90 -12.89 18.84
C GLY A 119 -2.52 -13.45 19.23
N PRO A 120 -2.18 -13.50 20.53
CA PRO A 120 -0.90 -14.08 20.98
C PRO A 120 -0.69 -15.53 20.52
N VAL A 121 -1.79 -16.30 20.43
CA VAL A 121 -1.78 -17.69 19.95
C VAL A 121 -1.38 -17.78 18.48
N ASP A 122 -1.95 -16.90 17.65
CA ASP A 122 -1.67 -16.87 16.20
C ASP A 122 -0.20 -16.51 15.93
N VAL A 123 0.38 -15.63 16.75
CA VAL A 123 1.79 -15.21 16.62
C VAL A 123 2.75 -16.32 17.04
N ALA A 124 2.44 -17.03 18.12
CA ALA A 124 3.26 -18.16 18.58
C ALA A 124 3.28 -19.31 17.56
N GLU A 125 2.12 -19.68 17.01
CA GLU A 125 2.00 -20.70 15.98
C GLU A 125 2.70 -20.28 14.67
N GLU A 126 2.53 -19.02 14.25
CA GLU A 126 3.23 -18.46 13.09
C GLU A 126 4.76 -18.51 13.29
N ASN A 127 5.25 -18.09 14.46
CA ASN A 127 6.68 -18.15 14.77
C ASN A 127 7.20 -19.58 14.79
N GLN A 128 6.43 -20.54 15.33
CA GLN A 128 6.78 -21.95 15.30
C GLN A 128 6.83 -22.49 13.86
N ARG A 129 5.83 -22.17 13.02
CA ARG A 129 5.82 -22.54 11.60
C ARG A 129 7.03 -21.96 10.87
N ARG A 130 7.36 -20.69 11.11
CA ARG A 130 8.53 -20.02 10.50
C ARG A 130 9.84 -20.68 10.88
N ARG A 131 9.99 -21.09 12.13
CA ARG A 131 11.16 -21.82 12.61
C ARG A 131 11.26 -23.20 11.97
N ALA A 132 10.14 -23.91 11.81
CA ALA A 132 10.09 -25.21 11.13
C ALA A 132 10.45 -25.12 9.64
N GLU A 133 10.03 -24.05 8.96
CA GLU A 133 10.42 -23.75 7.57
C GLU A 133 11.93 -23.43 7.43
N GLY A 134 12.61 -23.11 8.53
CA GLY A 134 14.04 -22.81 8.61
C GLY A 134 14.46 -21.50 7.93
N ALA A 135 13.53 -20.77 7.31
CA ALA A 135 13.83 -19.49 6.66
C ALA A 135 14.41 -18.48 7.67
N ARG A 136 15.37 -17.68 7.21
CA ARG A 136 16.08 -16.70 8.03
C ARG A 136 15.75 -15.29 7.59
N THR A 137 15.61 -14.40 8.55
CA THR A 137 15.37 -12.98 8.33
C THR A 137 16.71 -12.25 8.36
N VAL A 138 17.03 -11.61 7.25
CA VAL A 138 18.20 -10.72 7.11
C VAL A 138 17.70 -9.30 7.21
N PHE A 139 18.19 -8.55 8.20
CA PHE A 139 17.85 -7.15 8.37
C PHE A 139 18.85 -6.26 7.64
N LEU A 140 18.37 -5.48 6.66
CA LEU A 140 19.17 -4.52 5.92
C LEU A 140 18.85 -3.10 6.40
N PRO A 141 19.85 -2.32 6.86
CA PRO A 141 19.64 -0.91 7.15
C PRO A 141 19.38 -0.15 5.84
N VAL A 142 18.22 0.47 5.74
CA VAL A 142 17.83 1.35 4.63
C VAL A 142 17.55 2.74 5.16
N ARG A 143 18.15 3.73 4.54
CA ARG A 143 17.88 5.15 4.77
C ARG A 143 16.80 5.61 3.79
N LEU A 144 15.82 6.29 4.33
CA LEU A 144 14.72 6.88 3.59
C LEU A 144 14.78 8.38 3.76
N SER A 145 14.78 9.10 2.65
CA SER A 145 14.75 10.55 2.64
C SER A 145 13.62 11.06 1.77
N GLY A 146 13.19 12.30 2.04
CA GLY A 146 12.14 12.96 1.27
C GLY A 146 10.71 12.62 1.70
N LEU A 147 10.54 11.78 2.73
CA LEU A 147 9.23 11.49 3.31
C LEU A 147 8.68 12.73 4.03
N LEU A 148 7.38 12.94 3.93
CA LEU A 148 6.70 13.97 4.71
C LEU A 148 6.62 13.53 6.19
N PRO A 149 6.77 14.45 7.16
CA PRO A 149 6.50 14.13 8.56
C PRO A 149 5.10 13.56 8.72
N ASN A 150 4.93 12.55 9.58
CA ASN A 150 3.66 11.85 9.82
C ASN A 150 3.06 11.13 8.60
N SER A 151 3.80 11.01 7.49
CA SER A 151 3.39 10.14 6.38
C SER A 151 3.62 8.67 6.71
N ARG A 152 2.98 7.78 5.96
CA ARG A 152 3.23 6.34 6.00
C ARG A 152 3.74 5.92 4.64
N LEU A 153 4.91 5.30 4.59
CA LEU A 153 5.38 4.61 3.41
C LEU A 153 4.81 3.19 3.45
N LEU A 154 4.03 2.87 2.43
CA LEU A 154 3.53 1.53 2.16
C LEU A 154 4.16 1.09 0.84
N ALA A 155 5.03 0.08 0.87
CA ALA A 155 5.45 -0.60 -0.34
C ALA A 155 4.90 -2.02 -0.30
N ASP A 156 3.91 -2.26 -1.16
CA ASP A 156 3.39 -3.59 -1.43
C ASP A 156 4.28 -4.28 -2.47
N ARG A 157 4.30 -5.62 -2.44
CA ARG A 157 4.98 -6.44 -3.47
C ARG A 157 6.46 -6.11 -3.66
N THR A 158 7.19 -5.97 -2.56
CA THR A 158 8.65 -5.81 -2.62
C THR A 158 9.26 -7.01 -3.35
N GLU A 159 10.10 -6.78 -4.35
CA GLU A 159 10.89 -7.83 -4.99
C GLU A 159 12.32 -7.82 -4.44
N ILE A 160 12.83 -9.00 -4.10
CA ILE A 160 14.18 -9.17 -3.60
C ILE A 160 14.98 -9.98 -4.61
N ARG A 161 16.16 -9.48 -4.94
CA ARG A 161 17.18 -10.21 -5.70
C ARG A 161 18.47 -10.24 -4.90
N LEU A 162 18.96 -11.44 -4.62
CA LEU A 162 20.29 -11.65 -4.07
C LEU A 162 21.26 -11.85 -5.24
N ILE A 163 22.24 -10.95 -5.36
CA ILE A 163 23.26 -10.99 -6.40
C ILE A 163 24.55 -11.50 -5.78
N GLY A 164 25.18 -12.49 -6.42
CA GLY A 164 26.46 -13.05 -6.00
C GLY A 164 27.64 -12.14 -6.33
N ARG A 165 28.83 -12.48 -5.82
CA ARG A 165 30.09 -11.78 -6.16
C ARG A 165 30.40 -11.82 -7.66
N ASP A 166 29.91 -12.84 -8.35
CA ASP A 166 29.99 -13.08 -9.79
C ASP A 166 28.98 -12.25 -10.62
N GLY A 167 28.11 -11.46 -9.96
CA GLY A 167 27.06 -10.69 -10.62
C GLY A 167 25.81 -11.50 -11.01
N HIS A 168 25.80 -12.81 -10.77
CA HIS A 168 24.65 -13.65 -11.05
C HIS A 168 23.59 -13.59 -9.94
N THR A 169 22.32 -13.71 -10.31
CA THR A 169 21.22 -13.76 -9.32
C THR A 169 21.19 -15.14 -8.67
N VAL A 170 21.49 -15.20 -7.37
CA VAL A 170 21.52 -16.43 -6.57
C VAL A 170 20.13 -16.75 -6.00
N TYR A 171 19.31 -15.72 -5.80
CA TYR A 171 17.94 -15.86 -5.31
C TYR A 171 17.09 -14.69 -5.81
N GLN A 172 15.85 -15.00 -6.19
CA GLN A 172 14.82 -14.02 -6.48
C GLN A 172 13.54 -14.44 -5.76
N GLY A 173 12.90 -13.51 -5.06
CA GLY A 173 11.67 -13.78 -4.33
C GLY A 173 10.94 -12.50 -3.95
N THR A 174 9.83 -12.65 -3.26
CA THR A 174 9.05 -11.52 -2.73
C THR A 174 9.46 -11.20 -1.31
N GLY A 175 9.61 -9.91 -1.01
CA GLY A 175 9.84 -9.39 0.33
C GLY A 175 8.54 -9.21 1.10
N ASN A 176 8.69 -8.98 2.40
CA ASN A 176 7.56 -8.55 3.23
C ASN A 176 7.12 -7.15 2.82
N ASP A 177 5.85 -6.84 3.06
CA ASP A 177 5.35 -5.47 2.91
C ASP A 177 6.17 -4.51 3.77
N LEU A 178 6.60 -3.42 3.15
CA LEU A 178 7.34 -2.36 3.83
C LEU A 178 6.32 -1.37 4.37
N GLU A 179 6.08 -1.41 5.68
CA GLU A 179 5.26 -0.42 6.34
C GLU A 179 6.10 0.41 7.29
N LEU A 180 6.28 1.69 6.96
CA LEU A 180 7.11 2.58 7.76
C LEU A 180 6.35 3.85 8.09
N ARG A 181 6.44 4.23 9.37
CA ARG A 181 5.95 5.51 9.88
C ARG A 181 7.16 6.33 10.32
N PRO A 182 7.83 7.03 9.39
CA PRO A 182 8.95 7.89 9.74
C PRO A 182 8.51 9.01 10.70
N MET A 183 9.29 9.26 11.75
CA MET A 183 9.10 10.44 12.61
C MET A 183 9.80 11.70 12.05
N SER A 184 10.69 11.52 11.07
CA SER A 184 11.52 12.56 10.47
C SER A 184 11.54 12.42 8.94
N THR A 185 11.90 13.50 8.25
CA THR A 185 12.05 13.51 6.78
C THR A 185 13.20 12.64 6.26
N ASP A 186 14.11 12.29 7.16
CA ASP A 186 15.25 11.41 6.93
C ASP A 186 15.34 10.43 8.10
N THR A 187 15.18 9.14 7.80
CA THR A 187 15.16 8.09 8.82
C THR A 187 15.90 6.86 8.32
N THR A 188 16.52 6.13 9.24
CA THR A 188 17.11 4.83 8.93
C THR A 188 16.32 3.76 9.65
N VAL A 189 15.95 2.72 8.92
CA VAL A 189 15.19 1.59 9.43
C VAL A 189 15.85 0.29 8.99
N HIS A 190 15.64 -0.77 9.76
CA HIS A 190 16.14 -2.10 9.41
C HIS A 190 15.03 -2.91 8.75
N GLN A 191 15.13 -3.08 7.44
CA GLN A 191 14.15 -3.87 6.68
C GLN A 191 14.46 -5.36 6.77
N GLY A 192 13.52 -6.13 7.33
CA GLY A 192 13.61 -7.58 7.44
C GLY A 192 13.25 -8.28 6.12
N ILE A 193 14.24 -8.96 5.53
CA ILE A 193 14.10 -9.74 4.31
C ILE A 193 14.16 -11.22 4.65
N ARG A 194 13.11 -11.97 4.30
CA ARG A 194 13.07 -13.42 4.50
C ARG A 194 13.80 -14.14 3.36
N VAL A 195 14.79 -14.95 3.74
CA VAL A 195 15.62 -15.73 2.81
C VAL A 195 15.49 -17.21 3.17
N PRO A 196 15.31 -18.12 2.19
CA PRO A 196 15.28 -19.56 2.45
C PRO A 196 16.57 -20.05 3.12
N SER A 197 16.43 -21.02 4.04
CA SER A 197 17.53 -21.62 4.80
C SER A 197 18.67 -22.13 3.92
N ALA A 198 18.32 -22.76 2.79
CA ALA A 198 19.27 -23.31 1.82
C ALA A 198 20.15 -22.22 1.20
N VAL A 199 19.57 -21.07 0.84
CA VAL A 199 20.30 -19.94 0.27
C VAL A 199 21.24 -19.33 1.30
N PHE A 200 20.74 -19.11 2.52
CA PHE A 200 21.53 -18.54 3.62
C PHE A 200 22.70 -19.45 4.01
N SER A 201 22.46 -20.76 4.15
CA SER A 201 23.47 -21.73 4.59
C SER A 201 24.57 -21.95 3.56
N ARG A 202 24.24 -21.94 2.26
CA ARG A 202 25.23 -22.03 1.18
C ARG A 202 26.20 -20.86 1.23
N ARG A 203 25.69 -19.64 1.43
CA ARG A 203 26.55 -18.43 1.49
C ARG A 203 27.38 -18.32 2.76
N LYS A 204 26.90 -18.83 3.90
CA LYS A 204 27.69 -18.81 5.15
C LYS A 204 28.97 -19.67 5.07
N ARG A 205 29.04 -20.63 4.15
CA ARG A 205 30.20 -21.53 3.95
C ARG A 205 31.24 -21.00 2.97
N ASP A 206 30.92 -19.98 2.17
CA ASP A 206 31.87 -19.31 1.27
C ASP A 206 32.45 -18.07 1.98
N PRO A 207 33.72 -18.11 2.46
CA PRO A 207 34.41 -16.92 2.97
C PRO A 207 34.61 -15.82 1.90
#